data_AF-A0A7S4BCT8-F1
#
_entry.id   AF-A0A7S4BCT8-F1
#
_cell.length_a   1.000
_cell.length_b   1.000
_cell.length_c   1.000
_cell.angle_alpha   90.00
_cell.angle_beta   90.00
_cell.angle_gamma   90.00
#
_symmetry.space_group_name_H-M   'P 1'
#
loop_
_entity.id
_entity.type
_entity.pdbx_description
1 polymer ?
#
loop_
_entity_poly.entity_id
_entity_poly.type
_entity_poly.pdbx_seq_one_letter_code
_entity_poly.pdbx_strand_id
1 'polypeptide(L)'
;AAQGKLMTRCGLTGRYLELISIHPAPKLYNRATEQMWNLPPGGELKPFGGQRCPLCNFELLILIRSAHRMNRAFPLCPYCYHTAAAAAAPALAASTRLEAPDDSVPFPLGLTAHPPPPDRSEVRISTHFSQHCPHPEDHPIIASSVACACPQTGESGGALVLDPRGGTHVKFSSSRANLVVELPAFVRSASIGAACGCSGRGCRLVHIDFFRDTSPLEDGETQHSGCLLSDPLLRSLYEAKGGKGGKSGKGGKGGK
;
A
#
# COMPACT_ATOMS: atom_id res chain seq x y z
N ALA A 1 21.62 -9.67 25.50
CA ALA A 1 20.30 -9.28 24.97
C ALA A 1 20.51 -8.41 23.75
N ALA A 2 20.08 -8.86 22.56
CA ALA A 2 20.14 -8.02 21.36
C ALA A 2 19.15 -6.86 21.55
N GLN A 3 19.66 -5.64 21.70
CA GLN A 3 18.83 -4.44 21.81
C GLN A 3 18.14 -4.23 20.45
N GLY A 4 16.82 -4.07 20.44
CA GLY A 4 16.08 -3.83 19.20
C GLY A 4 16.43 -2.45 18.62
N LYS A 5 16.36 -2.31 17.29
CA LYS A 5 16.63 -1.02 16.63
C LYS A 5 15.54 -0.02 17.01
N LEU A 6 15.90 1.09 17.66
CA LEU A 6 14.97 2.20 17.91
C LEU A 6 14.46 2.74 16.56
N MET A 7 13.14 2.82 16.41
CA MET A 7 12.52 3.06 15.10
C MET A 7 11.59 4.28 15.08
N THR A 8 10.64 4.37 16.01
CA THR A 8 9.61 5.42 16.02
C THR A 8 9.14 5.70 17.45
N ARG A 9 8.46 6.81 17.72
CA ARG A 9 7.92 7.14 19.04
C ARG A 9 6.48 6.69 19.25
N CYS A 10 6.23 6.19 20.45
CA CYS A 10 4.90 5.88 20.96
C CYS A 10 4.09 7.17 21.13
N GLY A 11 2.86 7.20 20.60
CA GLY A 11 1.95 8.33 20.79
C GLY A 11 1.41 8.44 22.22
N LEU A 12 1.42 7.34 22.98
CA LEU A 12 0.93 7.30 24.37
C LEU A 12 1.98 7.77 25.38
N THR A 13 3.24 7.36 25.20
CA THR A 13 4.31 7.63 26.18
C THR A 13 5.38 8.60 25.70
N GLY A 14 5.43 8.93 24.40
CA GLY A 14 6.50 9.72 23.77
C GLY A 14 7.86 9.01 23.68
N ARG A 15 7.98 7.79 24.20
CA ARG A 15 9.22 7.00 24.21
C ARG A 15 9.47 6.36 22.85
N TYR A 16 10.75 6.14 22.52
CA TYR A 16 11.11 5.36 21.35
C TYR A 16 10.69 3.89 21.52
N LEU A 17 10.21 3.33 20.43
CA LEU A 17 9.84 1.94 20.26
C LEU A 17 10.96 1.20 19.55
N GLU A 18 11.23 0.00 20.03
CA GLU A 18 12.20 -0.93 19.45
C GLU A 18 11.50 -1.77 18.37
N LEU A 19 12.07 -1.79 17.16
CA LEU A 19 11.62 -2.71 16.11
C LEU A 19 12.19 -4.11 16.36
N ILE A 20 11.28 -5.06 16.48
CA ILE A 20 11.55 -6.49 16.55
C ILE A 20 11.22 -7.08 15.18
N SER A 21 12.26 -7.30 14.37
CA SER A 21 12.16 -7.85 13.02
C SER A 21 12.09 -9.38 13.05
N ILE A 22 10.94 -9.94 13.37
CA ILE A 22 10.68 -11.39 13.30
C ILE A 22 9.87 -11.70 12.03
N HIS A 23 10.24 -12.76 11.32
CA HIS A 23 9.47 -13.26 10.18
C HIS A 23 8.25 -14.07 10.68
N PRO A 24 7.04 -13.90 10.11
CA PRO A 24 6.70 -13.09 8.93
C PRO A 24 6.23 -11.65 9.22
N ALA A 25 5.92 -11.32 10.48
CA ALA A 25 5.33 -10.03 10.87
C ALA A 25 6.19 -9.30 11.91
N PRO A 26 6.76 -8.14 11.58
CA PRO A 26 7.53 -7.35 12.53
C PRO A 26 6.63 -6.75 13.61
N LYS A 27 7.22 -6.40 14.75
CA LYS A 27 6.53 -5.77 15.88
C LYS A 27 7.29 -4.55 16.38
N LEU A 28 6.56 -3.57 16.92
CA LEU A 28 7.15 -2.53 17.77
C LEU A 28 6.97 -2.89 19.22
N TYR A 29 8.01 -2.70 20.02
CA TYR A 29 8.01 -2.95 21.46
C TYR A 29 8.32 -1.66 22.23
N ASN A 30 7.50 -1.35 23.24
CA ASN A 30 7.76 -0.27 24.17
C ASN A 30 8.38 -0.83 25.44
N ARG A 31 9.68 -0.60 25.66
CA ARG A 31 10.37 -1.11 26.83
C ARG A 31 9.87 -0.54 28.16
N ALA A 32 9.24 0.63 28.16
CA ALA A 32 8.75 1.26 29.38
C ALA A 32 7.39 0.70 29.85
N THR A 33 6.55 0.22 28.92
CA THR A 33 5.21 -0.30 29.23
C THR A 33 5.04 -1.78 28.91
N GLU A 34 6.07 -2.40 28.34
CA GLU A 34 6.09 -3.78 27.84
C GLU A 34 5.03 -4.08 26.77
N GLN A 35 4.43 -3.05 26.19
CA GLN A 35 3.41 -3.16 25.15
C GLN A 35 4.01 -3.48 23.78
N MET A 36 3.26 -4.22 22.97
CA MET A 36 3.62 -4.59 21.61
C MET A 36 2.56 -4.15 20.59
N TRP A 37 3.01 -3.70 19.42
CA TRP A 37 2.15 -3.42 18.26
C TRP A 37 2.59 -4.28 17.08
N ASN A 38 1.68 -5.11 16.58
CA ASN A 38 1.86 -5.85 15.35
C ASN A 38 1.89 -4.89 14.16
N LEU A 39 2.80 -5.13 13.22
CA LEU A 39 2.93 -4.36 11.99
C LEU A 39 2.55 -5.22 10.77
N PRO A 40 2.30 -4.59 9.60
CA PRO A 40 2.02 -5.33 8.39
C PRO A 40 3.16 -6.30 8.06
N PRO A 41 2.85 -7.55 7.70
CA PRO A 41 3.86 -8.46 7.21
C PRO A 41 4.34 -8.03 5.81
N GLY A 42 5.62 -8.31 5.54
CA GLY A 42 6.27 -8.04 4.26
C GLY A 42 6.55 -6.56 3.98
N GLY A 43 7.69 -6.31 3.33
CA GLY A 43 8.17 -4.96 3.00
C GLY A 43 9.22 -4.44 3.98
N GLU A 44 9.77 -3.26 3.66
CA GLU A 44 10.74 -2.54 4.47
C GLU A 44 10.04 -1.39 5.23
N LEU A 45 10.45 -1.16 6.48
CA LEU A 45 9.93 -0.08 7.32
C LEU A 45 11.00 0.99 7.54
N LYS A 46 10.64 2.26 7.32
CA LYS A 46 11.50 3.42 7.57
C LYS A 46 10.78 4.47 8.43
N PRO A 47 11.49 5.24 9.27
CA PRO A 47 10.90 6.41 9.94
C PRO A 47 10.38 7.43 8.92
N PHE A 48 9.22 8.04 9.18
CA PHE A 48 8.65 9.06 8.29
C PHE A 48 8.95 10.48 8.78
N GLY A 49 10.23 10.80 8.99
CA GLY A 49 10.68 12.16 9.28
C GLY A 49 9.99 12.85 10.47
N GLY A 50 9.72 12.12 11.55
CA GLY A 50 9.09 12.68 12.76
C GLY A 50 7.61 13.02 12.64
N GLN A 51 6.98 12.77 11.49
CA GLN A 51 5.55 13.03 11.28
C GLN A 51 4.71 12.19 12.23
N ARG A 52 3.59 12.74 12.72
CA ARG A 52 2.73 12.06 13.70
C ARG A 52 1.33 11.85 13.14
N CYS A 53 0.73 10.75 13.56
CA CYS A 53 -0.67 10.45 13.25
C CYS A 53 -1.57 11.47 13.96
N PRO A 54 -2.48 12.16 13.25
CA PRO A 54 -3.38 13.13 13.89
C PRO A 54 -4.45 12.46 14.77
N LEU A 55 -4.70 11.16 14.62
CA LEU A 55 -5.71 10.44 15.41
C LEU A 55 -5.19 9.96 16.77
N CYS A 56 -3.89 9.65 16.88
CA CYS A 56 -3.33 9.00 18.07
C CYS A 56 -1.92 9.47 18.45
N ASN A 57 -1.37 10.48 17.77
CA ASN A 57 -0.07 11.09 18.03
C ASN A 57 1.14 10.14 17.90
N PHE A 58 0.97 8.91 17.40
CA PHE A 58 2.09 8.02 17.09
C PHE A 58 2.96 8.57 15.97
N GLU A 59 4.28 8.50 16.11
CA GLU A 59 5.18 8.83 15.03
C GLU A 59 5.07 7.78 13.91
N LEU A 60 4.99 8.28 12.68
CA LEU A 60 4.66 7.52 11.50
C LEU A 60 5.87 6.80 10.93
N LEU A 61 5.60 5.68 10.26
CA LEU A 61 6.55 4.96 9.43
C LEU A 61 6.15 5.11 7.96
N ILE A 62 7.10 4.79 7.07
CA ILE A 62 6.83 4.48 5.67
C ILE A 62 6.97 2.98 5.50
N LEU A 63 5.92 2.33 5.01
CA LEU A 63 5.96 0.94 4.57
C LEU A 63 6.30 0.90 3.08
N ILE A 64 7.42 0.30 2.74
CA ILE A 64 7.89 0.14 1.36
C ILE A 64 7.72 -1.31 0.93
N ARG A 65 6.98 -1.55 -0.15
CA ARG A 65 6.80 -2.89 -0.72
C ARG A 65 7.34 -2.94 -2.13
N SER A 66 8.28 -3.84 -2.34
CA SER A 66 8.93 -4.06 -3.63
C SER A 66 8.40 -5.37 -4.20
N ALA A 67 7.43 -5.31 -5.11
CA ALA A 67 6.86 -6.48 -5.76
C ALA A 67 6.98 -6.34 -7.28
N HIS A 68 7.57 -7.33 -7.96
CA HIS A 68 7.67 -7.39 -9.43
C HIS A 68 8.02 -6.04 -10.10
N ARG A 69 9.14 -5.41 -9.69
CA ARG A 69 9.63 -4.10 -10.17
C ARG A 69 8.77 -2.88 -9.77
N MET A 70 7.64 -3.07 -9.11
CA MET A 70 6.80 -2.00 -8.57
C MET A 70 7.18 -1.75 -7.11
N ASN A 71 7.80 -0.59 -6.84
CA ASN A 71 8.11 -0.14 -5.49
C ASN A 71 7.02 0.81 -5.01
N ARG A 72 6.15 0.31 -4.13
CA ARG A 72 5.09 1.09 -3.48
C ARG A 72 5.57 1.58 -2.14
N ALA A 73 5.16 2.78 -1.75
CA ALA A 73 5.34 3.25 -0.39
C ALA A 73 4.07 3.92 0.12
N PHE A 74 3.72 3.62 1.36
CA PHE A 74 2.56 4.21 2.03
C PHE A 74 2.93 4.68 3.44
N PRO A 75 2.39 5.80 3.92
CA PRO A 75 2.43 6.13 5.33
C PRO A 75 1.78 5.03 6.18
N LEU A 76 2.36 4.76 7.34
CA LEU A 76 1.91 3.73 8.26
C LEU A 76 1.90 4.32 9.68
N CYS A 77 0.69 4.46 10.25
CA CYS A 77 0.53 4.59 11.69
C CYS A 77 0.56 3.19 12.35
N PRO A 78 1.52 2.89 13.24
CA PRO A 78 1.60 1.58 13.90
C PRO A 78 0.39 1.26 14.75
N TYR A 79 -0.10 2.25 15.52
CA TYR A 79 -1.22 2.07 16.42
C TYR A 79 -2.52 1.78 15.66
N CYS A 80 -2.87 2.63 14.69
CA CYS A 80 -4.11 2.49 13.93
C CYS A 80 -4.14 1.17 13.11
N TYR A 81 -2.99 0.74 12.59
CA TYR A 81 -2.90 -0.55 11.91
C TYR A 81 -3.13 -1.71 12.87
N HIS A 82 -2.45 -1.69 14.02
CA HIS A 82 -2.57 -2.73 15.03
C HIS A 82 -4.01 -2.85 15.55
N THR A 83 -4.66 -1.73 15.85
CA THR A 83 -6.06 -1.71 16.34
C THR A 83 -7.03 -2.21 15.28
N ALA A 84 -6.86 -1.82 14.01
CA ALA A 84 -7.72 -2.30 12.93
C ALA A 84 -7.56 -3.81 12.71
N ALA A 85 -6.32 -4.32 12.73
CA ALA A 85 -6.05 -5.75 12.61
C ALA A 85 -6.64 -6.56 13.78
N ALA A 86 -6.53 -6.04 15.01
CA ALA A 86 -7.13 -6.66 16.19
C ALA A 86 -8.66 -6.69 16.12
N ALA A 87 -9.29 -5.63 15.62
CA ALA A 87 -10.74 -5.57 15.43
C ALA A 87 -11.25 -6.53 14.33
N ALA A 88 -10.45 -6.77 13.29
CA ALA A 88 -10.80 -7.68 12.20
C ALA A 88 -10.64 -9.18 12.56
N ALA A 89 -9.76 -9.51 13.50
CA ALA A 89 -9.49 -10.89 13.92
C ALA A 89 -10.75 -11.68 14.37
N PRO A 90 -11.65 -11.15 15.24
CA PRO A 90 -12.87 -11.86 15.61
C PRO A 90 -13.85 -12.03 14.45
N ALA A 91 -13.91 -11.09 13.50
CA ALA A 91 -14.78 -11.19 12.32
C ALA A 91 -14.35 -12.34 11.38
N LEU A 92 -13.03 -12.55 11.22
CA LEU A 92 -12.50 -13.65 10.41
C LEU A 92 -12.71 -15.02 11.09
N ALA A 93 -12.63 -15.08 12.43
CA ALA A 93 -12.90 -16.28 13.21
C ALA A 93 -14.39 -16.66 13.23
N ALA A 94 -15.30 -15.69 13.08
CA ALA A 94 -16.73 -15.96 12.94
C ALA A 94 -17.08 -16.57 11.57
N SER A 95 -16.39 -16.16 10.51
CA SER A 95 -16.61 -16.67 9.14
C SER A 95 -16.09 -18.09 8.89
N THR A 96 -15.30 -18.68 9.79
CA THR A 96 -14.80 -20.06 9.69
C THR A 96 -15.64 -21.08 10.46
N ARG A 97 -16.72 -20.67 11.12
CA ARG A 97 -17.72 -21.59 11.68
C ARG A 97 -18.65 -22.06 10.55
N LEU A 98 -18.17 -23.00 9.71
CA LEU A 98 -19.10 -23.89 9.03
C LEU A 98 -19.85 -24.69 10.11
N GLU A 99 -21.16 -24.73 9.97
CA GLU A 99 -22.08 -25.38 10.90
C GLU A 99 -21.70 -26.85 11.13
N ALA A 100 -21.80 -27.28 12.38
CA ALA A 100 -21.59 -28.69 12.74
C ALA A 100 -22.62 -29.55 11.98
N PRO A 101 -22.21 -30.68 11.35
CA PRO A 101 -23.17 -31.55 10.69
C PRO A 101 -24.13 -32.17 11.71
N ASP A 102 -25.40 -32.18 11.34
CA ASP A 102 -26.57 -32.67 12.08
C ASP A 102 -26.43 -34.16 12.48
N ASP A 103 -26.64 -34.46 13.76
CA ASP A 103 -26.44 -35.75 14.44
C ASP A 103 -27.51 -36.84 14.09
N SER A 104 -28.07 -36.83 12.89
CA SER A 104 -29.26 -37.65 12.54
C SER A 104 -29.03 -38.78 11.53
N VAL A 105 -27.79 -39.17 11.23
CA VAL A 105 -27.52 -40.35 10.37
C VAL A 105 -26.90 -41.52 11.15
N PRO A 106 -27.59 -42.68 11.27
CA PRO A 106 -27.05 -43.84 11.97
C PRO A 106 -25.97 -44.54 11.13
N PHE A 107 -24.81 -44.74 11.75
CA PHE A 107 -23.65 -45.45 11.18
C PHE A 107 -23.91 -46.95 11.00
N PRO A 108 -23.54 -47.56 9.85
CA PRO A 108 -23.33 -49.00 9.80
C PRO A 108 -21.94 -49.36 10.38
N LEU A 109 -21.93 -50.33 11.27
CA LEU A 109 -20.75 -50.93 11.88
C LEU A 109 -19.97 -51.77 10.84
N GLY A 110 -18.70 -51.46 10.64
CA GLY A 110 -17.77 -52.38 9.98
C GLY A 110 -16.58 -51.71 9.32
N LEU A 111 -15.38 -52.14 9.74
CA LEU A 111 -14.05 -51.81 9.25
C LEU A 111 -13.38 -50.56 9.86
N THR A 112 -12.41 -50.87 10.72
CA THR A 112 -11.34 -50.01 11.20
C THR A 112 -10.47 -49.54 10.03
N ALA A 113 -10.67 -48.31 9.60
CA ALA A 113 -9.64 -47.53 8.93
C ALA A 113 -9.68 -46.13 9.56
N HIS A 114 -8.67 -45.84 10.37
CA HIS A 114 -8.41 -44.48 10.82
C HIS A 114 -8.32 -43.61 9.55
N PRO A 115 -9.08 -42.50 9.42
CA PRO A 115 -8.88 -41.61 8.30
C PRO A 115 -7.42 -41.15 8.34
N PRO A 116 -6.68 -41.17 7.21
CA PRO A 116 -5.35 -40.59 7.19
C PRO A 116 -5.48 -39.13 7.65
N PRO A 117 -4.52 -38.61 8.44
CA PRO A 117 -4.51 -37.19 8.76
C PRO A 117 -4.60 -36.41 7.44
N PRO A 118 -5.38 -35.32 7.38
CA PRO A 118 -5.52 -34.56 6.14
C PRO A 118 -4.12 -34.25 5.61
N ASP A 119 -3.87 -34.72 4.40
CA ASP A 119 -2.61 -34.52 3.71
C ASP A 119 -2.27 -33.04 3.79
N ARG A 120 -1.14 -32.71 4.42
CA ARG A 120 -0.59 -31.35 4.50
C ARG A 120 -0.02 -30.95 3.13
N SER A 121 -0.74 -31.27 2.05
CA SER A 121 -0.53 -30.73 0.72
C SER A 121 -0.87 -29.25 0.79
N GLU A 122 0.15 -28.52 1.22
CA GLU A 122 0.35 -27.09 1.09
C GLU A 122 -0.96 -26.32 1.05
N VAL A 123 -1.46 -25.94 2.24
CA VAL A 123 -1.94 -24.56 2.34
C VAL A 123 -0.73 -23.72 1.95
N ARG A 124 -0.59 -23.46 0.65
CA ARG A 124 0.23 -22.37 0.15
C ARG A 124 -0.48 -21.17 0.73
N ILE A 125 -0.10 -20.81 1.96
CA ILE A 125 -0.33 -19.49 2.50
C ILE A 125 0.33 -18.62 1.47
N SER A 126 -0.48 -18.14 0.55
CA SER A 126 -0.06 -17.35 -0.58
C SER A 126 0.78 -16.24 0.02
N THR A 127 2.09 -16.27 -0.23
CA THR A 127 3.05 -15.26 0.25
C THR A 127 2.81 -13.91 -0.42
N HIS A 128 1.68 -13.75 -1.11
CA HIS A 128 1.05 -12.50 -1.46
C HIS A 128 0.62 -11.75 -0.20
N PHE A 129 1.62 -11.22 0.51
CA PHE A 129 1.45 -10.12 1.45
C PHE A 129 0.61 -9.06 0.73
N SER A 130 -0.51 -8.66 1.34
CA SER A 130 -1.47 -7.73 0.74
C SER A 130 -0.71 -6.54 0.19
N GLN A 131 -0.69 -6.34 -1.13
CA GLN A 131 0.05 -5.23 -1.74
C GLN A 131 -0.66 -3.87 -1.56
N HIS A 132 -1.78 -3.89 -0.84
CA HIS A 132 -2.66 -2.77 -0.58
C HIS A 132 -2.08 -1.82 0.48
N CYS A 133 -2.64 -0.61 0.51
CA CYS A 133 -2.38 0.35 1.55
C CYS A 133 -2.73 -0.26 2.93
N PRO A 134 -1.89 -0.08 3.97
CA PRO A 134 -2.19 -0.61 5.30
C PRO A 134 -3.27 0.17 6.06
N HIS A 135 -3.75 1.29 5.49
CA HIS A 135 -4.77 2.14 6.06
C HIS A 135 -5.88 2.40 5.03
N PRO A 136 -7.13 2.61 5.47
CA PRO A 136 -8.20 2.98 4.57
C PRO A 136 -7.99 4.40 4.02
N GLU A 137 -8.63 4.70 2.89
CA GLU A 137 -8.44 5.95 2.13
C GLU A 137 -8.90 7.21 2.87
N ASP A 138 -9.85 7.05 3.79
CA ASP A 138 -10.37 8.09 4.68
C ASP A 138 -9.47 8.34 5.91
N HIS A 139 -8.51 7.46 6.18
CA HIS A 139 -7.57 7.69 7.27
C HIS A 139 -6.73 8.94 6.96
N PRO A 140 -6.61 9.93 7.88
CA PRO A 140 -6.02 11.24 7.57
C PRO A 140 -4.60 11.19 6.96
N ILE A 141 -3.75 10.25 7.39
CA ILE A 141 -2.39 10.06 6.86
C ILE A 141 -2.35 9.57 5.40
N ILE A 142 -3.46 9.03 4.89
CA ILE A 142 -3.62 8.59 3.50
C ILE A 142 -4.41 9.63 2.73
N ALA A 143 -5.53 10.09 3.27
CA ALA A 143 -6.44 11.06 2.65
C ALA A 143 -5.72 12.32 2.16
N SER A 144 -4.72 12.80 2.92
CA SER A 144 -3.90 13.96 2.54
C SER A 144 -3.16 13.77 1.21
N SER A 145 -2.83 12.53 0.85
CA SER A 145 -2.05 12.16 -0.34
C SER A 145 -2.89 11.55 -1.47
N VAL A 146 -4.21 11.45 -1.32
CA VAL A 146 -5.12 10.94 -2.35
C VAL A 146 -5.30 11.96 -3.47
N ALA A 147 -4.99 11.56 -4.70
CA ALA A 147 -5.17 12.40 -5.89
C ALA A 147 -6.56 12.21 -6.53
N CYS A 148 -6.97 10.96 -6.77
CA CYS A 148 -8.25 10.63 -7.41
C CYS A 148 -8.61 9.16 -7.19
N ALA A 149 -9.82 8.78 -7.59
CA ALA A 149 -10.22 7.38 -7.67
C ALA A 149 -9.26 6.56 -8.57
N CYS A 150 -9.06 5.30 -8.22
CA CYS A 150 -8.22 4.41 -9.01
C CYS A 150 -8.96 3.93 -10.28
N PRO A 151 -8.39 4.11 -11.49
CA PRO A 151 -9.08 3.75 -12.73
C PRO A 151 -9.21 2.24 -12.95
N GLN A 152 -8.40 1.41 -12.28
CA GLN A 152 -8.44 -0.06 -12.43
C GLN A 152 -9.48 -0.72 -11.53
N THR A 153 -9.80 -0.12 -10.39
CA THR A 153 -10.75 -0.70 -9.44
C THR A 153 -12.18 -0.22 -9.71
N GLY A 154 -12.35 0.86 -10.48
CA GLY A 154 -13.66 1.35 -10.88
C GLY A 154 -14.55 1.64 -9.66
N GLU A 155 -15.68 0.96 -9.57
CA GLU A 155 -16.65 1.15 -8.47
C GLU A 155 -16.33 0.35 -7.20
N SER A 156 -15.35 -0.55 -7.24
CA SER A 156 -14.95 -1.36 -6.07
C SER A 156 -14.15 -0.59 -5.00
N GLY A 157 -14.09 0.74 -5.12
CA GLY A 157 -13.29 1.64 -4.27
C GLY A 157 -11.81 1.60 -4.65
N GLY A 158 -10.95 2.40 -4.00
CA GLY A 158 -9.55 2.52 -4.41
C GLY A 158 -9.21 3.95 -4.82
N ALA A 159 -8.02 4.39 -4.44
CA ALA A 159 -7.49 5.71 -4.79
C ALA A 159 -6.06 5.62 -5.31
N LEU A 160 -5.70 6.57 -6.17
CA LEU A 160 -4.31 6.86 -6.50
C LEU A 160 -3.73 7.75 -5.40
N VAL A 161 -2.73 7.22 -4.68
CA VAL A 161 -2.07 7.88 -3.55
C VAL A 161 -0.67 8.30 -3.96
N LEU A 162 -0.32 9.56 -3.76
CA LEU A 162 1.03 10.08 -3.98
C LEU A 162 2.02 9.40 -3.03
N ASP A 163 3.12 8.89 -3.58
CA ASP A 163 4.19 8.25 -2.84
C ASP A 163 4.85 9.25 -1.86
N PRO A 164 4.87 8.96 -0.55
CA PRO A 164 5.35 9.88 0.47
C PRO A 164 6.87 10.12 0.44
N ARG A 165 7.63 9.31 -0.32
CA ARG A 165 9.10 9.44 -0.38
C ARG A 165 9.54 10.65 -1.21
N GLY A 166 8.70 11.14 -2.12
CA GLY A 166 9.02 12.26 -3.00
C GLY A 166 10.30 12.07 -3.82
N GLY A 167 10.86 13.19 -4.30
CA GLY A 167 12.13 13.23 -5.05
C GLY A 167 11.98 13.03 -6.56
N THR A 168 13.07 12.62 -7.21
CA THR A 168 13.23 12.52 -8.68
C THR A 168 12.34 11.46 -9.36
N HIS A 169 11.53 10.75 -8.58
CA HIS A 169 10.66 9.65 -9.02
C HIS A 169 9.28 9.83 -8.41
N VAL A 170 8.57 10.88 -8.83
CA VAL A 170 7.19 11.13 -8.38
C VAL A 170 6.29 9.99 -8.84
N LYS A 171 5.62 9.34 -7.88
CA LYS A 171 4.80 8.15 -8.12
C LYS A 171 3.43 8.27 -7.48
N PHE A 172 2.44 7.71 -8.16
CA PHE A 172 1.11 7.45 -7.62
C PHE A 172 0.91 5.94 -7.53
N SER A 173 0.63 5.42 -6.34
CA SER A 173 0.35 4.01 -6.12
C SER A 173 -1.14 3.82 -5.81
N SER A 174 -1.77 2.84 -6.42
CA SER A 174 -3.13 2.48 -6.05
C SER A 174 -3.17 1.88 -4.65
N SER A 175 -4.13 2.32 -3.84
CA SER A 175 -4.40 1.76 -2.50
C SER A 175 -4.87 0.30 -2.56
N ARG A 176 -5.51 -0.12 -3.65
CA ARG A 176 -6.20 -1.43 -3.75
C ARG A 176 -5.83 -2.28 -4.97
N ALA A 177 -5.35 -1.71 -6.08
CA ALA A 177 -4.93 -2.47 -7.26
C ALA A 177 -3.42 -2.57 -7.38
N ASN A 178 -2.94 -3.51 -8.20
CA ASN A 178 -1.53 -3.56 -8.59
C ASN A 178 -1.17 -2.49 -9.67
N LEU A 179 -1.57 -1.24 -9.47
CA LEU A 179 -1.20 -0.08 -10.29
C LEU A 179 -0.18 0.83 -9.58
N VAL A 180 0.90 1.16 -10.26
CA VAL A 180 1.82 2.25 -9.92
C VAL A 180 2.05 3.08 -11.16
N VAL A 181 1.89 4.39 -11.07
CA VAL A 181 2.20 5.33 -12.14
C VAL A 181 3.36 6.19 -11.69
N GLU A 182 4.40 6.24 -12.50
CA GLU A 182 5.57 7.06 -12.27
C GLU A 182 5.61 8.16 -13.31
N LEU A 183 5.65 9.40 -12.86
CA LEU A 183 5.77 10.55 -13.74
C LEU A 183 7.16 10.61 -14.40
N PRO A 184 7.31 11.32 -15.53
CA PRO A 184 8.61 11.50 -16.17
C PRO A 184 9.66 12.13 -15.25
N ALA A 185 10.93 11.82 -15.48
CA ALA A 185 12.05 12.25 -14.64
C ALA A 185 12.27 13.78 -14.60
N PHE A 186 11.72 14.52 -15.55
CA PHE A 186 11.75 15.98 -15.57
C PHE A 186 10.72 16.63 -14.60
N VAL A 187 9.88 15.81 -13.97
CA VAL A 187 9.04 16.25 -12.84
C VAL A 187 9.88 16.24 -11.56
N ARG A 188 10.01 17.42 -10.94
CA ARG A 188 10.79 17.63 -9.71
C ARG A 188 10.03 17.20 -8.46
N SER A 189 8.77 17.61 -8.36
CA SER A 189 7.93 17.35 -7.19
C SER A 189 6.45 17.37 -7.56
N ALA A 190 5.64 16.73 -6.72
CA ALA A 190 4.20 16.88 -6.74
C ALA A 190 3.64 17.00 -5.33
N SER A 191 2.51 17.68 -5.20
CA SER A 191 1.73 17.77 -3.97
C SER A 191 0.23 17.74 -4.28
N ILE A 192 -0.58 17.44 -3.26
CA ILE A 192 -2.04 17.34 -3.42
C ILE A 192 -2.71 18.58 -2.84
N GLY A 193 -3.49 19.27 -3.68
CA GLY A 193 -4.23 20.48 -3.38
C GLY A 193 -5.70 20.26 -3.01
N ALA A 194 -6.52 21.27 -3.27
CA ALA A 194 -7.97 21.25 -3.03
C ALA A 194 -8.71 20.31 -4.01
N ALA A 195 -10.02 20.15 -3.82
CA ALA A 195 -10.86 19.40 -4.76
C ALA A 195 -10.83 20.04 -6.17
N CYS A 196 -10.77 19.22 -7.22
CA CYS A 196 -10.70 19.69 -8.62
C CYS A 196 -12.02 20.27 -9.16
N GLY A 197 -13.17 19.93 -8.57
CA GLY A 197 -14.51 20.23 -9.12
C GLY A 197 -14.91 19.42 -10.37
N CYS A 198 -14.06 18.51 -10.83
CA CYS A 198 -14.29 17.64 -11.98
C CYS A 198 -15.30 16.51 -11.69
N SER A 199 -15.85 15.89 -12.73
CA SER A 199 -16.85 14.81 -12.61
C SER A 199 -16.30 13.51 -11.99
N GLY A 200 -14.97 13.41 -11.83
CA GLY A 200 -14.32 12.29 -11.16
C GLY A 200 -14.56 12.32 -9.65
N ARG A 201 -15.03 11.21 -9.09
CA ARG A 201 -15.27 11.07 -7.64
C ARG A 201 -13.99 11.33 -6.83
N GLY A 202 -14.08 12.25 -5.87
CA GLY A 202 -13.02 12.50 -4.88
C GLY A 202 -11.70 13.02 -5.45
N CYS A 203 -11.72 13.62 -6.64
CA CYS A 203 -10.50 14.09 -7.28
C CYS A 203 -10.03 15.44 -6.70
N ARG A 204 -8.71 15.56 -6.53
CA ARG A 204 -8.01 16.75 -6.03
C ARG A 204 -7.02 17.25 -7.07
N LEU A 205 -6.70 18.54 -7.01
CA LEU A 205 -5.66 19.13 -7.83
C LEU A 205 -4.31 18.56 -7.43
N VAL A 206 -3.53 18.16 -8.42
CA VAL A 206 -2.12 17.80 -8.26
C VAL A 206 -1.31 19.00 -8.71
N HIS A 207 -0.56 19.59 -7.78
CA HIS A 207 0.39 20.64 -8.07
C HIS A 207 1.72 19.99 -8.43
N ILE A 208 2.21 20.22 -9.64
CA ILE A 208 3.46 19.68 -10.15
C ILE A 208 4.45 20.82 -10.33
N ASP A 209 5.68 20.56 -9.87
CA ASP A 209 6.83 21.36 -10.24
C ASP A 209 7.71 20.59 -11.22
N PHE A 210 8.13 21.25 -12.28
CA PHE A 210 9.11 20.76 -13.24
C PHE A 210 10.50 21.34 -12.94
N PHE A 211 11.55 20.68 -13.44
CA PHE A 211 12.85 21.32 -13.50
C PHE A 211 12.85 22.43 -14.56
N ARG A 212 13.56 23.53 -14.29
CA ARG A 212 13.54 24.74 -15.13
C ARG A 212 14.01 24.48 -16.57
N ASP A 213 14.98 23.61 -16.73
CA ASP A 213 15.63 23.27 -18.01
C ASP A 213 14.83 22.27 -18.86
N THR A 214 13.87 21.56 -18.26
CA THR A 214 13.13 20.46 -18.91
C THR A 214 11.61 20.61 -18.77
N SER A 215 11.14 21.81 -18.43
CA SER A 215 9.72 22.10 -18.29
C SER A 215 9.01 22.01 -19.65
N PRO A 216 7.86 21.31 -19.74
CA PRO A 216 7.04 21.26 -20.94
C PRO A 216 6.09 22.46 -21.09
N LEU A 217 6.12 23.43 -20.17
CA LEU A 217 5.21 24.58 -20.16
C LEU A 217 5.70 25.72 -21.05
N GLU A 218 4.76 26.52 -21.55
CA GLU A 218 5.04 27.74 -22.32
C GLU A 218 5.69 28.81 -21.42
N ASP A 219 6.33 29.80 -22.05
CA ASP A 219 6.94 30.97 -21.39
C ASP A 219 7.96 30.68 -20.28
N GLY A 220 8.47 29.43 -20.20
CA GLY A 220 9.43 29.02 -19.18
C GLY A 220 8.81 28.83 -17.78
N GLU A 221 7.49 28.69 -17.69
CA GLU A 221 6.83 28.32 -16.45
C GLU A 221 7.32 26.96 -15.95
N THR A 222 7.30 26.75 -14.63
CA THR A 222 7.76 25.49 -14.01
C THR A 222 6.72 24.85 -13.10
N GLN A 223 5.53 25.44 -12.99
CA GLN A 223 4.49 24.99 -12.09
C GLN A 223 3.21 24.77 -12.87
N HIS A 224 2.61 23.59 -12.73
CA HIS A 224 1.31 23.28 -13.29
C HIS A 224 0.39 22.71 -12.23
N SER A 225 -0.89 23.05 -12.30
CA SER A 225 -1.90 22.54 -11.37
C SER A 225 -3.08 21.98 -12.15
N GLY A 226 -3.35 20.70 -11.98
CA GLY A 226 -4.40 20.03 -12.73
C GLY A 226 -4.93 18.78 -12.04
N CYS A 227 -6.02 18.22 -12.53
CA CYS A 227 -6.52 16.93 -12.09
C CYS A 227 -5.87 15.81 -12.90
N LEU A 228 -5.39 14.75 -12.24
CA LEU A 228 -4.73 13.62 -12.90
C LEU A 228 -5.58 12.92 -13.99
N LEU A 229 -6.91 13.02 -13.90
CA LEU A 229 -7.84 12.37 -14.83
C LEU A 229 -8.33 13.27 -15.97
N SER A 230 -8.52 14.57 -15.70
CA SER A 230 -9.17 15.49 -16.65
C SER A 230 -8.23 16.55 -17.23
N ASP A 231 -7.09 16.82 -16.60
CA ASP A 231 -6.12 17.76 -17.12
C ASP A 231 -5.32 17.12 -18.27
N PRO A 232 -5.31 17.71 -19.49
CA PRO A 232 -4.66 17.10 -20.65
C PRO A 232 -3.15 16.88 -20.46
N LEU A 233 -2.45 17.83 -19.81
CA LEU A 233 -1.02 17.73 -19.57
C LEU A 233 -0.74 16.58 -18.60
N LEU A 234 -1.39 16.56 -17.43
CA LEU A 234 -1.19 15.50 -16.45
C LEU A 234 -1.57 14.12 -16.98
N ARG A 235 -2.63 14.04 -17.79
CA ARG A 235 -3.05 12.78 -18.42
C ARG A 235 -2.00 12.28 -19.40
N SER A 236 -1.40 13.17 -20.19
CA SER A 236 -0.30 12.80 -21.08
C SER A 236 0.93 12.29 -20.31
N LEU A 237 1.28 12.91 -19.17
CA LEU A 237 2.39 12.47 -18.32
C LEU A 237 2.10 11.10 -17.68
N TYR A 238 0.84 10.87 -17.31
CA TYR A 238 0.33 9.60 -16.79
C TYR A 238 0.36 8.48 -17.86
N GLU A 239 -0.01 8.78 -19.11
CA GLU A 239 -0.11 7.82 -20.22
C GLU A 239 1.24 7.54 -20.91
N ALA A 240 2.19 8.48 -20.88
CA ALA A 240 3.49 8.37 -21.54
C ALA A 240 4.35 7.16 -21.10
N LYS A 241 4.01 6.52 -19.98
CA LYS A 241 4.67 5.29 -19.48
C LYS A 241 3.78 4.03 -19.56
N GLY A 242 2.51 4.17 -19.94
CA GLY A 242 1.57 3.06 -20.10
C GLY A 242 1.76 2.24 -21.38
N GLY A 243 2.61 2.69 -22.30
CA GLY A 243 2.83 2.07 -23.61
C GLY A 243 4.27 1.63 -23.84
N LYS A 244 4.57 0.35 -23.60
CA LYS A 244 5.45 -0.52 -24.41
C LYS A 244 5.41 -1.96 -23.88
N GLY A 245 4.30 -2.64 -24.16
CA GLY A 245 4.36 -4.08 -24.36
C GLY A 245 5.23 -4.31 -25.60
N GLY A 246 6.46 -4.77 -25.41
CA GLY A 246 7.38 -5.06 -26.50
C GLY A 246 6.76 -6.09 -27.43
N LYS A 247 6.40 -5.69 -28.65
CA LYS A 247 6.23 -6.64 -29.75
C LYS A 247 7.61 -7.26 -29.99
N SER A 248 7.78 -8.51 -29.53
CA SER A 248 8.92 -9.33 -29.89
C SER A 248 8.96 -9.41 -31.42
N GLY A 249 9.96 -8.77 -32.02
CA GLY A 249 10.24 -8.88 -33.44
C GLY A 249 10.54 -10.33 -33.75
N LYS A 250 9.62 -11.00 -34.44
CA LYS A 250 9.83 -12.35 -34.98
C LYS A 250 10.82 -12.20 -36.15
N GLY A 251 12.11 -12.27 -35.83
CA GLY A 251 13.20 -12.30 -36.80
C GLY A 251 12.98 -13.46 -37.76
N GLY A 252 12.86 -13.12 -39.04
CA GLY A 252 12.73 -14.07 -40.14
C GLY A 252 13.95 -14.97 -40.22
N LYS A 253 13.71 -16.27 -40.30
CA LYS A 253 14.75 -17.26 -40.60
C LYS A 253 14.93 -17.28 -42.12
N GLY A 254 16.10 -16.83 -42.56
CA GLY A 254 16.50 -16.78 -43.95
C GLY A 254 16.51 -18.17 -44.60
N GLY A 255 16.12 -18.18 -45.88
CA GLY A 255 16.39 -19.27 -46.80
C GLY A 255 17.59 -18.92 -47.67
N LYS A 256 18.57 -19.81 -47.67
CA LYS A 256 19.22 -20.44 -48.83
C LYS A 256 20.38 -21.28 -48.33
#